data_AF-A0A8K1ZWP5-F1
#
_entry.id   AF-A0A8K1ZWP5-F1
#
_cell.length_a   1.000
_cell.length_b   1.000
_cell.length_c   1.000
_cell.angle_alpha   90.00
_cell.angle_beta   90.00
_cell.angle_gamma   90.00
#
_symmetry.space_group_name_H-M   'P 1'
#
loop_
_entity.id
_entity.type
_entity.pdbx_description
1 polymer ?
#
loop_
_entity_poly.entity_id
_entity_poly.type
_entity_poly.pdbx_seq_one_letter_code
_entity_poly.pdbx_strand_id
1 'polypeptide(L)'
;MLSEAQQDGHLIYYPPALPKGLGKRLLHVNGVASPVDKQRRDLEALVWLSVEHPLDVVGVHNSTEGFQADILESLLAKSELYRLWPQHRTSESQERLQGYVALLKLLCDQSLSDQTDLLTLVQELSPKNGKTGTPPLKSGFPIDLSIMKQLPFMQQMGWAEFEAYAYGSYPTGAPRPTLRLAYEIVRAIRDGVEVFVTAHSQGMIIAALAFHIVAAFFEGYSKWTEPLRFIGYGPAIMFEDLPESVQSQTVMIQHRQDLVAESFSNVRHVSLWSNLQNYFKNLIDNANEIAQLVNTDSHHSASLYLGLTEEPSGTRSAQLIQLLLSEDWKTSTYVQSLRANRIILEATHL
;
A
#
# COMPACT_ATOMS: atom_id res chain seq x y z
N MET A 1 24.70 -8.27 3.08
CA MET A 1 23.40 -8.03 2.43
C MET A 1 22.33 -8.19 3.49
N LEU A 2 21.35 -7.27 3.54
CA LEU A 2 20.21 -7.36 4.45
C LEU A 2 19.29 -8.51 4.01
N SER A 3 18.62 -9.18 4.94
CA SER A 3 17.53 -10.12 4.60
C SER A 3 16.33 -9.37 3.99
N GLU A 4 15.41 -10.07 3.34
CA GLU A 4 14.17 -9.48 2.79
C GLU A 4 13.39 -8.68 3.85
N ALA A 5 13.14 -9.28 5.02
CA ALA A 5 12.44 -8.62 6.12
C ALA A 5 13.18 -7.39 6.70
N GLN A 6 14.50 -7.32 6.51
CA GLN A 6 15.31 -6.15 6.89
C GLN A 6 15.30 -5.05 5.83
N GLN A 7 14.80 -5.32 4.62
CA GLN A 7 14.66 -4.33 3.55
C GLN A 7 13.29 -3.66 3.56
N ASP A 8 12.33 -4.15 4.36
CA ASP A 8 10.99 -3.60 4.47
C ASP A 8 11.00 -2.10 4.84
N GLY A 9 10.40 -1.27 3.98
CA GLY A 9 10.42 0.18 4.08
C GLY A 9 11.68 0.87 3.52
N HIS A 10 12.63 0.15 2.92
CA HIS A 10 13.76 0.75 2.19
C HIS A 10 13.38 1.18 0.78
N LEU A 11 14.14 2.12 0.24
CA LEU A 11 13.96 2.55 -1.15
C LEU A 11 14.66 1.62 -2.13
N ILE A 12 13.98 1.33 -3.23
CA ILE A 12 14.46 0.53 -4.37
C ILE A 12 14.56 1.44 -5.59
N TYR A 13 15.63 1.26 -6.38
CA TYR A 13 15.90 2.00 -7.61
C TYR A 13 16.16 1.08 -8.79
N TYR A 14 15.93 1.59 -9.99
CA TYR A 14 16.26 0.95 -11.26
C TYR A 14 16.73 2.00 -12.29
N PRO A 15 17.89 1.84 -12.97
CA PRO A 15 19.21 1.34 -12.51
C PRO A 15 19.67 2.12 -11.25
N PRO A 16 20.91 2.05 -10.73
CA PRO A 16 21.31 2.87 -9.58
C PRO A 16 21.49 4.37 -9.92
N ALA A 17 20.71 4.88 -10.88
CA ALA A 17 20.55 6.30 -11.08
C ALA A 17 19.68 6.83 -9.93
N LEU A 18 20.33 7.43 -8.95
CA LEU A 18 19.67 8.21 -7.92
C LEU A 18 18.69 9.22 -8.56
N PRO A 19 17.62 9.61 -7.85
CA PRO A 19 16.71 10.65 -8.30
C PRO A 19 17.49 11.85 -8.83
N LYS A 20 17.18 12.28 -10.05
CA LYS A 20 17.89 13.36 -10.74
C LYS A 20 17.44 14.75 -10.28
N GLY A 21 16.46 14.82 -9.37
CA GLY A 21 15.85 16.08 -8.93
C GLY A 21 14.86 16.61 -9.96
N LEU A 22 14.12 15.71 -10.61
CA LEU A 22 13.11 16.08 -11.60
C LEU A 22 11.90 16.73 -10.91
N GLY A 23 11.19 17.59 -11.64
CA GLY A 23 10.00 18.28 -11.12
C GLY A 23 8.80 17.36 -10.83
N LYS A 24 8.90 16.07 -11.19
CA LYS A 24 7.91 15.03 -10.93
C LYS A 24 8.60 13.77 -10.38
N ARG A 25 8.01 13.18 -9.34
CA ARG A 25 8.49 11.95 -8.68
C ARG A 25 7.41 10.89 -8.71
N LEU A 26 7.79 9.65 -9.03
CA LEU A 26 6.93 8.47 -8.98
C LEU A 26 7.35 7.59 -7.82
N LEU A 27 6.44 7.37 -6.87
CA LEU A 27 6.58 6.44 -5.76
C LEU A 27 5.80 5.17 -6.08
N HIS A 28 6.43 4.00 -5.96
CA HIS A 28 5.79 2.72 -6.27
C HIS A 28 5.77 1.77 -5.06
N VAL A 29 4.67 1.04 -4.89
CA VAL A 29 4.55 -0.05 -3.91
C VAL A 29 3.90 -1.28 -4.56
N ASN A 30 4.54 -2.44 -4.42
CA ASN A 30 4.08 -3.70 -5.01
C ASN A 30 3.03 -4.42 -4.14
N GLY A 31 2.42 -5.47 -4.68
CA GLY A 31 1.54 -6.37 -3.93
C GLY A 31 2.28 -7.45 -3.14
N VAL A 32 1.50 -8.33 -2.50
CA VAL A 32 1.96 -9.51 -1.75
C VAL A 32 2.97 -10.37 -2.54
N ALA A 33 3.82 -11.11 -1.85
CA ALA A 33 4.79 -12.06 -2.41
C ALA A 33 5.60 -11.48 -3.58
N SER A 34 6.17 -10.29 -3.33
CA SER A 34 7.00 -9.58 -4.31
C SER A 34 8.42 -9.45 -3.78
N PRO A 35 9.33 -10.41 -4.04
CA PRO A 35 10.73 -10.29 -3.64
C PRO A 35 11.38 -9.07 -4.32
N VAL A 36 12.49 -8.59 -3.76
CA VAL A 36 13.23 -7.39 -4.24
C VAL A 36 13.46 -7.43 -5.75
N ASP A 37 13.85 -8.56 -6.32
CA ASP A 37 14.11 -8.67 -7.75
C ASP A 37 12.84 -8.47 -8.59
N LYS A 38 11.70 -8.97 -8.11
CA LYS A 38 10.40 -8.76 -8.75
C LYS A 38 9.99 -7.28 -8.65
N GLN A 39 10.16 -6.66 -7.49
CA GLN A 39 9.89 -5.23 -7.32
C GLN A 39 10.80 -4.36 -8.20
N ARG A 40 12.08 -4.71 -8.34
CA ARG A 40 13.03 -4.02 -9.26
C ARG A 40 12.60 -4.13 -10.72
N ARG A 41 12.17 -5.31 -11.16
CA ARG A 41 11.63 -5.51 -12.51
C ARG A 41 10.34 -4.71 -12.75
N ASP A 42 9.47 -4.66 -11.75
CA ASP A 42 8.23 -3.88 -11.87
C ASP A 42 8.52 -2.37 -11.90
N LEU A 43 9.53 -1.89 -11.15
CA LEU A 43 10.07 -0.52 -11.24
C LEU A 43 10.71 -0.23 -12.59
N GLU A 44 11.47 -1.16 -13.14
CA GLU A 44 12.01 -1.07 -14.50
C GLU A 44 10.91 -0.81 -15.53
N ALA A 45 9.82 -1.55 -15.44
CA ALA A 45 8.67 -1.35 -16.32
C ALA A 45 8.13 0.08 -16.20
N LEU A 46 7.96 0.61 -14.98
CA LEU A 46 7.50 1.98 -14.76
C LEU A 46 8.48 3.04 -15.29
N VAL A 47 9.79 2.79 -15.21
CA VAL A 47 10.81 3.65 -15.85
C VAL A 47 10.64 3.65 -17.36
N TRP A 48 10.44 2.48 -17.98
CA TRP A 48 10.19 2.38 -19.42
C TRP A 48 8.88 3.05 -19.85
N LEU A 49 7.81 2.90 -19.06
CA LEU A 49 6.52 3.56 -19.31
C LEU A 49 6.58 5.08 -19.17
N SER A 50 7.62 5.63 -18.52
CA SER A 50 7.83 7.07 -18.37
C SER A 50 9.01 7.60 -19.20
N VAL A 51 9.57 6.82 -20.14
CA VAL A 51 10.77 7.23 -20.89
C VAL A 51 10.58 8.51 -21.71
N GLU A 52 9.38 8.72 -22.27
CA GLU A 52 9.05 9.92 -23.05
C GLU A 52 8.81 11.16 -22.18
N HIS A 53 8.41 10.93 -20.92
CA HIS A 53 8.15 11.96 -19.91
C HIS A 53 8.82 11.57 -18.59
N PRO A 54 10.16 11.70 -18.49
CA PRO A 54 10.92 11.11 -17.39
C PRO A 54 10.46 11.59 -16.01
N LEU A 55 10.34 10.63 -15.09
CA LEU A 55 10.02 10.83 -13.67
C LEU A 55 11.18 10.34 -12.80
N ASP A 56 11.35 10.92 -11.62
CA ASP A 56 12.21 10.31 -10.60
C ASP A 56 11.45 9.11 -10.00
N VAL A 57 11.73 7.90 -10.49
CA VAL A 57 11.04 6.67 -10.07
C VAL A 57 11.73 6.03 -8.87
N VAL A 58 10.96 5.78 -7.83
CA VAL A 58 11.42 5.20 -6.55
C VAL A 58 10.42 4.15 -6.09
N GLY A 59 10.89 2.95 -5.76
CA GLY A 59 10.08 1.94 -5.08
C GLY A 59 10.22 2.00 -3.57
N VAL A 60 9.16 1.70 -2.85
CA VAL A 60 9.19 1.42 -1.41
C VAL A 60 9.04 -0.08 -1.24
N HIS A 61 10.08 -0.73 -0.70
CA HIS A 61 10.05 -2.16 -0.46
C HIS A 61 9.00 -2.53 0.58
N ASN A 62 8.20 -3.56 0.30
CA ASN A 62 7.10 -4.00 1.16
C ASN A 62 6.94 -5.53 1.28
N SER A 63 8.02 -6.31 1.10
CA SER A 63 7.93 -7.77 1.19
C SER A 63 8.12 -8.24 2.64
N THR A 64 7.18 -9.03 3.15
CA THR A 64 7.34 -9.73 4.45
C THR A 64 7.99 -11.11 4.29
N GLU A 65 8.13 -11.86 5.40
CA GLU A 65 8.68 -13.23 5.47
C GLU A 65 7.80 -14.31 4.79
N GLY A 66 7.02 -13.94 3.78
CA GLY A 66 6.28 -14.86 2.91
C GLY A 66 4.80 -14.52 2.72
N PHE A 67 4.17 -15.20 1.76
CA PHE A 67 2.80 -14.92 1.31
C PHE A 67 1.75 -14.92 2.42
N GLN A 68 1.89 -15.80 3.42
CA GLN A 68 0.94 -15.86 4.55
C GLN A 68 1.02 -14.63 5.46
N ALA A 69 2.23 -14.12 5.71
CA ALA A 69 2.44 -12.91 6.49
C ALA A 69 1.91 -11.68 5.74
N ASP A 70 2.15 -11.61 4.42
CA ASP A 70 1.60 -10.56 3.55
C ASP A 70 0.06 -10.53 3.56
N ILE A 71 -0.59 -11.71 3.54
CA ILE A 71 -2.05 -11.80 3.67
C ILE A 71 -2.50 -11.27 5.02
N LEU A 72 -1.88 -11.71 6.12
CA LEU A 72 -2.25 -11.25 7.46
C LEU A 72 -2.09 -9.73 7.57
N GLU A 73 -0.98 -9.18 7.07
CA GLU A 73 -0.76 -7.72 7.02
C GLU A 73 -1.89 -7.01 6.29
N SER A 74 -2.22 -7.50 5.11
CA SER A 74 -3.27 -6.93 4.26
C SER A 74 -4.61 -6.88 4.98
N LEU A 75 -4.95 -7.91 5.76
CA LEU A 75 -6.20 -7.97 6.51
C LEU A 75 -6.24 -7.00 7.69
N LEU A 76 -5.15 -6.95 8.47
CA LEU A 76 -5.04 -6.03 9.60
C LEU A 76 -5.09 -4.58 9.09
N ALA A 77 -4.33 -4.27 8.04
CA ALA A 77 -4.31 -2.96 7.40
C ALA A 77 -5.66 -2.57 6.79
N LYS A 78 -6.37 -3.51 6.15
CA LYS A 78 -7.74 -3.29 5.65
C LYS A 78 -8.73 -3.02 6.77
N SER A 79 -8.59 -3.72 7.91
CA SER A 79 -9.42 -3.47 9.09
C SER A 79 -9.17 -2.07 9.67
N GLU A 80 -7.93 -1.59 9.60
CA GLU A 80 -7.58 -0.22 10.00
C GLU A 80 -8.22 0.81 9.05
N LEU A 81 -8.13 0.61 7.74
CA LEU A 81 -8.79 1.47 6.75
C LEU A 81 -10.30 1.60 7.01
N TYR A 82 -10.97 0.49 7.29
CA TYR A 82 -12.40 0.49 7.62
C TYR A 82 -12.72 1.35 8.84
N ARG A 83 -11.84 1.39 9.86
CA ARG A 83 -12.02 2.25 11.04
C ARG A 83 -11.79 3.73 10.73
N LEU A 84 -11.06 4.06 9.65
CA LEU A 84 -10.80 5.43 9.26
C LEU A 84 -11.95 6.06 8.47
N TRP A 85 -12.91 5.24 8.02
CA TRP A 85 -14.14 5.70 7.37
C TRP A 85 -14.93 6.64 8.28
N PRO A 86 -15.50 7.75 7.77
CA PRO A 86 -16.19 8.75 8.60
C PRO A 86 -17.24 8.17 9.55
N GLN A 87 -18.02 7.19 9.09
CA GLN A 87 -19.10 6.54 9.84
C GLN A 87 -18.64 5.48 10.86
N HIS A 88 -17.38 5.04 10.80
CA HIS A 88 -16.81 4.02 11.70
C HIS A 88 -15.68 4.57 12.58
N ARG A 89 -15.34 5.84 12.39
CA ARG A 89 -14.26 6.51 13.12
C ARG A 89 -14.59 6.59 14.60
N THR A 90 -13.74 5.96 15.41
CA THR A 90 -13.77 6.00 16.87
C THR A 90 -12.66 6.89 17.41
N SER A 91 -12.75 7.31 18.68
CA SER A 91 -11.66 8.02 19.36
C SER A 91 -10.35 7.23 19.33
N GLU A 92 -10.41 5.90 19.48
CA GLU A 92 -9.22 5.02 19.38
C GLU A 92 -8.56 5.09 18.00
N SER A 93 -9.36 5.01 16.93
CA SER A 93 -8.80 5.11 15.56
C SER A 93 -8.17 6.48 15.28
N GLN A 94 -8.71 7.55 15.89
CA GLN A 94 -8.15 8.89 15.78
C GLN A 94 -6.85 9.02 16.59
N GLU A 95 -6.81 8.50 17.81
CA GLU A 95 -5.59 8.47 18.64
C GLU A 95 -4.46 7.71 17.94
N ARG A 96 -4.76 6.56 17.31
CA ARG A 96 -3.80 5.79 16.52
C ARG A 96 -3.28 6.59 15.32
N LEU A 97 -4.18 7.21 14.55
CA LEU A 97 -3.80 8.06 13.42
C LEU A 97 -2.90 9.22 13.85
N GLN A 98 -3.22 9.88 14.96
CA GLN A 98 -2.40 10.95 15.52
C GLN A 98 -1.03 10.44 16.02
N GLY A 99 -0.96 9.20 16.52
CA GLY A 99 0.30 8.51 16.80
C GLY A 99 1.18 8.40 15.55
N TYR A 100 0.62 7.98 14.41
CA TYR A 100 1.36 7.93 13.15
C TYR A 100 1.81 9.31 12.67
N VAL A 101 0.95 10.32 12.82
CA VAL A 101 1.30 11.71 12.48
C VAL A 101 2.46 12.22 13.33
N ALA A 102 2.45 11.92 14.64
CA ALA A 102 3.55 12.30 15.54
C ALA A 102 4.87 11.65 15.11
N LEU A 103 4.87 10.37 14.75
CA LEU A 103 6.04 9.72 14.17
C LEU A 103 6.48 10.35 12.86
N LEU A 104 5.55 10.59 11.94
CA LEU A 104 5.86 11.18 10.65
C LEU A 104 6.50 12.57 10.81
N LYS A 105 6.05 13.37 11.79
CA LYS A 105 6.68 14.64 12.16
C LYS A 105 8.14 14.44 12.59
N LEU A 106 8.39 13.50 13.50
CA LEU A 106 9.76 13.18 13.93
C LEU A 106 10.66 12.76 12.76
N LEU A 107 10.14 11.92 11.86
CA LEU A 107 10.88 11.47 10.67
C LEU A 107 11.16 12.63 9.70
N CYS A 108 10.18 13.51 9.48
CA CYS A 108 10.31 14.65 8.58
C CYS A 108 11.27 15.74 9.08
N ASP A 109 11.59 15.75 10.38
CA ASP A 109 12.63 16.63 10.96
C ASP A 109 14.05 16.08 10.74
N GLN A 110 14.17 14.83 10.25
CA GLN A 110 15.42 14.19 9.87
C GLN A 110 15.61 14.18 8.35
N SER A 111 16.87 14.07 7.91
CA SER A 111 17.20 13.72 6.52
C SER A 111 17.44 12.22 6.44
N LEU A 112 16.40 11.46 6.08
CA LEU A 112 16.51 10.00 5.99
C LEU A 112 17.28 9.58 4.75
N SER A 113 18.19 8.61 4.91
CA SER A 113 18.82 7.95 3.78
C SER A 113 17.89 6.88 3.19
N ASP A 114 18.19 6.46 1.97
CA ASP A 114 17.45 5.43 1.23
C ASP A 114 17.43 4.07 1.93
N GLN A 115 18.45 3.80 2.72
CA GLN A 115 18.67 2.54 3.47
C GLN A 115 18.37 2.70 4.96
N THR A 116 17.69 3.77 5.35
CA THR A 116 17.31 3.99 6.74
C THR A 116 16.29 2.95 7.16
N ASP A 117 16.66 2.11 8.12
CA ASP A 117 15.73 1.28 8.86
C ASP A 117 14.86 2.19 9.74
N LEU A 118 13.63 2.42 9.26
CA LEU A 118 12.67 3.27 9.95
C LEU A 118 12.32 2.73 11.34
N LEU A 119 12.34 1.42 11.54
CA LEU A 119 12.03 0.86 12.85
C LEU A 119 13.13 1.22 13.84
N THR A 120 14.38 0.98 13.47
CA THR A 120 15.53 1.30 14.33
C THR A 120 15.54 2.81 14.66
N LEU A 121 15.35 3.67 13.65
CA LEU A 121 15.33 5.12 13.87
C LEU A 121 14.18 5.57 14.78
N VAL A 122 12.96 5.05 14.58
CA VAL A 122 11.80 5.39 15.43
C VAL A 122 12.02 4.95 16.87
N GLN A 123 12.64 3.79 17.09
CA GLN A 123 12.99 3.31 18.43
C GLN A 123 14.00 4.21 19.13
N GLU A 124 14.95 4.78 18.38
CA GLU A 124 15.94 5.74 18.91
C GLU A 124 15.32 7.11 19.21
N LEU A 125 14.43 7.60 18.34
CA LEU A 125 13.79 8.91 18.45
C LEU A 125 12.65 8.94 19.48
N SER A 126 12.05 7.79 19.78
CA SER A 126 10.97 7.70 20.78
C SER A 126 11.54 7.96 22.19
N PRO A 127 10.95 8.87 22.99
CA PRO A 127 11.48 9.17 24.31
C PRO A 127 11.48 7.91 25.17
N LYS A 128 12.67 7.51 25.66
CA LYS A 128 12.94 6.36 26.55
C LYS A 128 12.11 6.31 27.85
N ASN A 129 11.24 7.30 28.09
CA ASN A 129 10.42 7.45 29.30
C ASN A 129 8.91 7.27 29.06
N GLY A 130 8.45 7.01 27.85
CA GLY A 130 7.09 6.53 27.61
C GLY A 130 7.06 5.03 27.85
N LYS A 131 6.39 4.56 28.92
CA LYS A 131 6.22 3.14 29.24
C LYS A 131 6.09 2.31 27.94
N THR A 132 7.05 1.43 27.70
CA THR A 132 6.96 0.29 26.76
C THR A 132 5.94 -0.72 27.29
N GLY A 133 4.75 -0.24 27.64
CA GLY A 133 3.62 -1.04 28.02
C GLY A 133 2.88 -1.36 26.73
N THR A 134 2.92 -2.62 26.33
CA THR A 134 1.84 -3.24 25.59
C THR A 134 0.54 -2.72 26.20
N PRO A 135 -0.30 -1.96 25.47
CA PRO A 135 -1.59 -1.57 26.01
C PRO A 135 -2.29 -2.87 26.42
N PRO A 136 -2.84 -2.98 27.65
CA PRO A 136 -3.60 -4.17 28.00
C PRO A 136 -4.70 -4.35 26.95
N LEU A 137 -4.85 -5.58 26.46
CA LEU A 137 -5.92 -6.00 25.54
C LEU A 137 -7.25 -5.45 26.06
N LYS A 138 -7.70 -4.31 25.51
CA LYS A 138 -9.07 -3.85 25.75
C LYS A 138 -9.96 -4.80 24.98
N SER A 139 -10.79 -5.53 25.72
CA SER A 139 -11.88 -6.33 25.18
C SER A 139 -12.72 -5.46 24.25
N GLY A 140 -12.71 -5.77 22.95
CA GLY A 140 -13.47 -4.99 21.96
C GLY A 140 -12.81 -4.79 20.60
N PHE A 141 -11.77 -5.54 20.22
CA PHE A 141 -11.40 -5.60 18.82
C PHE A 141 -12.56 -6.26 18.04
N PRO A 142 -13.09 -5.67 16.96
CA PRO A 142 -14.14 -6.28 16.14
C PRO A 142 -13.68 -7.55 15.41
N ILE A 143 -12.39 -7.89 15.47
CA ILE A 143 -11.85 -9.17 15.01
C ILE A 143 -11.73 -10.07 16.22
N ASP A 144 -12.49 -11.17 16.22
CA ASP A 144 -12.32 -12.23 17.20
C ASP A 144 -10.93 -12.87 17.03
N LEU A 145 -10.00 -12.47 17.90
CA LEU A 145 -8.63 -12.99 17.94
C LEU A 145 -8.61 -14.51 18.19
N SER A 146 -9.66 -15.09 18.75
CA SER A 146 -9.75 -16.54 18.97
C SER A 146 -9.77 -17.33 17.66
N ILE A 147 -10.15 -16.69 16.55
CA ILE A 147 -10.21 -17.29 15.22
C ILE A 147 -8.90 -17.07 14.46
N MET A 148 -8.22 -15.93 14.65
CA MET A 148 -6.84 -15.78 14.16
C MET A 148 -5.91 -16.82 14.81
N LYS A 149 -6.14 -17.18 16.08
CA LYS A 149 -5.45 -18.29 16.76
C LYS A 149 -5.74 -19.68 16.16
N GLN A 150 -6.77 -19.82 15.34
CA GLN A 150 -7.11 -21.08 14.64
C GLN A 150 -6.46 -21.18 13.26
N LEU A 151 -5.80 -20.13 12.77
CA LEU A 151 -5.07 -20.16 11.50
C LEU A 151 -3.79 -21.00 11.68
N PRO A 152 -3.50 -21.99 10.83
CA PRO A 152 -2.37 -22.91 11.05
C PRO A 152 -1.00 -22.21 11.14
N PHE A 153 -0.77 -21.15 10.37
CA PHE A 153 0.49 -20.39 10.45
C PHE A 153 0.60 -19.55 11.74
N MET A 154 -0.53 -19.10 12.30
CA MET A 154 -0.58 -18.42 13.59
C MET A 154 -0.32 -19.38 14.77
N GLN A 155 -0.50 -20.68 14.56
CA GLN A 155 -0.10 -21.72 15.50
C GLN A 155 1.40 -22.05 15.40
N GLN A 156 2.04 -21.66 14.29
CA GLN A 156 3.48 -21.80 14.05
C GLN A 156 4.26 -20.54 14.45
N MET A 157 3.63 -19.37 14.37
CA MET A 157 4.15 -18.09 14.86
C MET A 157 3.92 -17.98 16.37
N GLY A 158 4.96 -17.66 17.14
CA GLY A 158 4.85 -17.51 18.59
C GLY A 158 3.84 -16.43 18.97
N TRP A 159 3.10 -16.61 20.07
CA TRP A 159 2.14 -15.60 20.55
C TRP A 159 2.79 -14.24 20.79
N ALA A 160 4.05 -14.23 21.25
CA ALA A 160 4.85 -13.02 21.41
C ALA A 160 5.23 -12.36 20.07
N GLU A 161 5.40 -13.14 18.99
CA GLU A 161 5.69 -12.65 17.63
C GLU A 161 4.42 -12.08 16.99
N PHE A 162 3.28 -12.76 17.17
CA PHE A 162 1.99 -12.22 16.77
C PHE A 162 1.60 -10.97 17.55
N GLU A 163 1.77 -10.96 18.88
CA GLU A 163 1.57 -9.75 19.68
C GLU A 163 2.59 -8.68 19.34
N ALA A 164 3.84 -9.02 18.98
CA ALA A 164 4.81 -8.04 18.51
C ALA A 164 4.42 -7.44 17.13
N TYR A 165 3.83 -8.25 16.25
CA TYR A 165 3.43 -7.86 14.92
C TYR A 165 2.09 -7.10 14.89
N ALA A 166 1.09 -7.60 15.63
CA ALA A 166 -0.23 -6.98 15.76
C ALA A 166 -0.27 -5.84 16.78
N TYR A 167 0.58 -5.91 17.81
CA TYR A 167 0.55 -5.02 18.99
C TYR A 167 1.92 -4.49 19.46
N GLY A 168 3.04 -4.87 18.85
CA GLY A 168 4.38 -4.60 19.37
C GLY A 168 5.00 -3.35 18.78
N SER A 169 5.13 -2.35 19.66
CA SER A 169 6.19 -1.34 19.61
C SER A 169 6.06 -0.25 18.54
N TYR A 170 4.95 0.46 18.67
CA TYR A 170 4.71 1.91 18.61
C TYR A 170 4.90 2.75 17.31
N PRO A 171 3.85 3.55 16.96
CA PRO A 171 2.46 3.33 17.27
C PRO A 171 2.03 2.05 16.58
N THR A 172 1.27 1.27 17.32
CA THR A 172 0.73 -0.02 16.96
C THR A 172 0.14 -0.07 15.54
N GLY A 173 0.81 -0.70 14.58
CA GLY A 173 0.18 -1.18 13.34
C GLY A 173 0.34 -0.36 12.04
N ALA A 174 1.28 0.58 11.91
CA ALA A 174 1.67 1.08 10.58
C ALA A 174 2.93 0.34 10.13
N PRO A 175 2.86 -0.49 9.08
CA PRO A 175 4.02 -1.19 8.57
C PRO A 175 5.05 -0.17 8.06
N ARG A 176 6.35 -0.50 8.16
CA ARG A 176 7.47 0.35 7.71
C ARG A 176 7.25 0.94 6.31
N PRO A 177 6.75 0.20 5.30
CA PRO A 177 6.44 0.74 3.98
C PRO A 177 5.39 1.84 4.00
N THR A 178 4.39 1.76 4.88
CA THR A 178 3.36 2.81 5.02
C THR A 178 3.98 4.11 5.51
N LEU A 179 4.81 4.04 6.55
CA LEU A 179 5.48 5.23 7.09
C LEU A 179 6.52 5.78 6.11
N ARG A 180 7.28 4.91 5.42
CA ARG A 180 8.22 5.35 4.39
C ARG A 180 7.51 6.09 3.27
N LEU A 181 6.43 5.51 2.75
CA LEU A 181 5.65 6.14 1.68
C LEU A 181 5.08 7.50 2.13
N ALA A 182 4.52 7.58 3.34
CA ALA A 182 4.02 8.85 3.88
C ALA A 182 5.14 9.90 4.00
N TYR A 183 6.32 9.51 4.47
CA TYR A 183 7.51 10.38 4.52
C TYR A 183 7.92 10.89 3.15
N GLU A 184 8.06 10.00 2.15
CA GLU A 184 8.45 10.40 0.79
C GLU A 184 7.43 11.33 0.13
N ILE A 185 6.13 11.11 0.37
CA ILE A 185 5.06 12.00 -0.11
C ILE A 185 5.21 13.40 0.52
N VAL A 186 5.33 13.48 1.85
CA VAL A 186 5.46 14.77 2.56
C VAL A 186 6.72 15.50 2.11
N ARG A 187 7.84 14.80 2.00
CA ARG A 187 9.12 15.35 1.52
C ARG A 187 8.98 15.94 0.12
N ALA A 188 8.48 15.18 -0.83
CA ALA A 188 8.33 15.64 -2.21
C ALA A 188 7.38 16.84 -2.33
N ILE A 189 6.26 16.84 -1.59
CA ILE A 189 5.32 17.98 -1.56
C ILE A 189 6.00 19.24 -0.98
N ARG A 190 6.77 19.10 0.11
CA ARG A 190 7.53 20.21 0.72
C ARG A 190 8.59 20.76 -0.23
N ASP A 191 9.21 19.89 -1.02
CA ASP A 191 10.21 20.24 -2.03
C ASP A 191 9.56 20.81 -3.32
N GLY A 192 8.23 20.93 -3.37
CA GLY A 192 7.48 21.52 -4.49
C GLY A 192 7.36 20.59 -5.71
N VAL A 193 7.57 19.29 -5.52
CA VAL A 193 7.57 18.26 -6.57
C VAL A 193 6.17 17.68 -6.75
N GLU A 194 5.75 17.47 -8.00
CA GLU A 194 4.52 16.71 -8.27
C GLU A 194 4.76 15.22 -7.98
N VAL A 195 3.87 14.61 -7.20
CA VAL A 195 4.01 13.24 -6.71
C VAL A 195 2.99 12.33 -7.38
N PHE A 196 3.48 11.36 -8.12
CA PHE A 196 2.71 10.21 -8.56
C PHE A 196 2.94 9.07 -7.57
N VAL A 197 1.86 8.43 -7.13
CA VAL A 197 1.91 7.17 -6.40
C VAL A 197 1.29 6.11 -7.30
N THR A 198 2.04 5.06 -7.58
CA THR A 198 1.52 3.86 -8.25
C THR A 198 1.53 2.72 -7.26
N ALA A 199 0.45 1.95 -7.18
CA ALA A 199 0.44 0.82 -6.26
C ALA A 199 -0.39 -0.35 -6.78
N HIS A 200 0.07 -1.56 -6.46
CA HIS A 200 -0.55 -2.81 -6.86
C HIS A 200 -1.11 -3.57 -5.67
N SER A 201 -2.35 -4.06 -5.72
CA SER A 201 -2.89 -5.00 -4.73
C SER A 201 -2.70 -4.52 -3.28
N GLN A 202 -1.99 -5.25 -2.41
CA GLN A 202 -1.62 -4.84 -1.04
C GLN A 202 -0.94 -3.47 -0.99
N GLY A 203 -0.11 -3.13 -1.99
CA GLY A 203 0.48 -1.80 -2.10
C GLY A 203 -0.55 -0.68 -2.10
N MET A 204 -1.77 -0.92 -2.61
CA MET A 204 -2.86 0.06 -2.53
C MET A 204 -3.42 0.22 -1.12
N ILE A 205 -3.40 -0.83 -0.30
CA ILE A 205 -3.77 -0.76 1.13
C ILE A 205 -2.72 0.10 1.87
N ILE A 206 -1.44 -0.15 1.62
CA ILE A 206 -0.31 0.62 2.16
C ILE A 206 -0.43 2.10 1.75
N ALA A 207 -0.69 2.37 0.47
CA ALA A 207 -0.88 3.72 -0.04
C ALA A 207 -2.08 4.43 0.59
N ALA A 208 -3.23 3.75 0.71
CA ALA A 208 -4.41 4.33 1.35
C ALA A 208 -4.15 4.72 2.82
N LEU A 209 -3.48 3.86 3.59
CA LEU A 209 -3.09 4.19 4.97
C LEU A 209 -2.11 5.37 5.00
N ALA A 210 -1.10 5.38 4.13
CA ALA A 210 -0.17 6.49 4.02
C ALA A 210 -0.90 7.81 3.71
N PHE A 211 -1.88 7.80 2.81
CA PHE A 211 -2.68 8.99 2.50
C PHE A 211 -3.49 9.50 3.68
N HIS A 212 -4.07 8.63 4.51
CA HIS A 212 -4.74 9.07 5.75
C HIS A 212 -3.76 9.72 6.73
N ILE A 213 -2.56 9.15 6.87
CA ILE A 213 -1.50 9.73 7.71
C ILE A 213 -1.08 11.10 7.16
N VAL A 214 -0.85 11.22 5.85
CA VAL A 214 -0.47 12.48 5.20
C VAL A 214 -1.58 13.52 5.30
N ALA A 215 -2.85 13.12 5.11
CA ALA A 215 -4.01 13.99 5.25
C ALA A 215 -4.11 14.58 6.66
N ALA A 216 -3.91 13.74 7.68
CA ALA A 216 -3.89 14.17 9.08
C ALA A 216 -2.63 14.96 9.44
N PHE A 217 -1.49 14.70 8.78
CA PHE A 217 -0.25 15.45 8.97
C PHE A 217 -0.36 16.91 8.52
N PHE A 218 -0.98 17.14 7.36
CA PHE A 218 -1.19 18.48 6.79
C PHE A 218 -2.42 19.21 7.36
N GLU A 219 -3.03 18.70 8.43
CA GLU A 219 -4.28 19.18 9.06
C GLU A 219 -4.69 20.63 8.70
N GLY A 220 -5.78 20.77 7.95
CA GLY A 220 -6.32 22.07 7.53
C GLY A 220 -5.73 22.68 6.25
N TYR A 221 -4.58 22.22 5.77
CA TYR A 221 -3.97 22.69 4.51
C TYR A 221 -4.47 21.89 3.30
N SER A 222 -5.66 22.19 2.78
CA SER A 222 -6.30 21.39 1.71
C SER A 222 -5.52 21.27 0.39
N LYS A 223 -4.55 22.15 0.12
CA LYS A 223 -3.79 22.16 -1.14
C LYS A 223 -2.72 21.08 -1.25
N TRP A 224 -2.46 20.29 -0.19
CA TRP A 224 -1.47 19.21 -0.22
C TRP A 224 -1.79 18.14 -1.28
N THR A 225 -3.05 18.01 -1.70
CA THR A 225 -3.46 17.07 -2.75
C THR A 225 -3.31 17.62 -4.17
N GLU A 226 -3.12 18.94 -4.35
CA GLU A 226 -2.91 19.54 -5.68
C GLU A 226 -1.70 18.97 -6.44
N PRO A 227 -0.57 18.64 -5.79
CA PRO A 227 0.55 17.96 -6.45
C PRO A 227 0.47 16.42 -6.42
N LEU A 228 -0.55 15.81 -5.80
CA LEU A 228 -0.62 14.35 -5.67
C LEU A 228 -1.47 13.71 -6.78
N ARG A 229 -0.99 12.60 -7.35
CA ARG A 229 -1.72 11.72 -8.28
C ARG A 229 -1.61 10.27 -7.79
N PHE A 230 -2.71 9.53 -7.76
CA PHE A 230 -2.70 8.13 -7.38
C PHE A 230 -3.22 7.25 -8.52
N ILE A 231 -2.41 6.27 -8.94
CA ILE A 231 -2.73 5.28 -9.96
C ILE A 231 -2.65 3.91 -9.31
N GLY A 232 -3.81 3.37 -8.93
CA GLY A 232 -3.91 2.02 -8.40
C GLY A 232 -4.19 1.01 -9.49
N TYR A 233 -3.60 -0.19 -9.43
CA TYR A 233 -3.96 -1.28 -10.32
C TYR A 233 -4.10 -2.61 -9.57
N GLY A 234 -5.03 -3.46 -10.01
CA GLY A 234 -5.44 -4.65 -9.24
C GLY A 234 -5.96 -4.28 -7.84
N PRO A 235 -7.03 -3.48 -7.73
CA PRO A 235 -7.43 -2.84 -6.47
C PRO A 235 -7.86 -3.82 -5.38
N ALA A 236 -7.14 -3.82 -4.25
CA ALA A 236 -7.56 -4.41 -2.98
C ALA A 236 -8.30 -3.41 -2.06
N ILE A 237 -8.51 -2.18 -2.55
CA ILE A 237 -9.22 -1.09 -1.87
C ILE A 237 -10.42 -0.61 -2.68
N MET A 238 -11.30 0.15 -2.02
CA MET A 238 -12.34 0.96 -2.63
C MET A 238 -11.98 2.45 -2.55
N PHE A 239 -12.70 3.31 -3.28
CA PHE A 239 -12.49 4.76 -3.17
C PHE A 239 -12.78 5.28 -1.77
N GLU A 240 -13.76 4.71 -1.08
CA GLU A 240 -14.13 5.08 0.29
C GLU A 240 -13.03 4.76 1.31
N ASP A 241 -12.07 3.89 0.97
CA ASP A 241 -10.89 3.64 1.79
C ASP A 241 -9.88 4.79 1.74
N LEU A 242 -9.98 5.70 0.77
CA LEU A 242 -9.10 6.86 0.61
C LEU A 242 -9.67 8.09 1.34
N PRO A 243 -8.81 9.01 1.82
CA PRO A 243 -9.26 10.33 2.24
C PRO A 243 -10.04 11.01 1.11
N GLU A 244 -11.15 11.69 1.44
CA GLU A 244 -12.03 12.35 0.46
C GLU A 244 -11.26 13.29 -0.48
N SER A 245 -10.28 14.02 0.06
CA SER A 245 -9.42 14.93 -0.72
C SER A 245 -8.56 14.22 -1.77
N VAL A 246 -8.28 12.93 -1.61
CA VAL A 246 -7.43 12.11 -2.51
C VAL A 246 -8.26 11.37 -3.55
N GLN A 247 -9.55 11.11 -3.29
CA GLN A 247 -10.43 10.39 -4.22
C GLN A 247 -10.47 11.06 -5.60
N SER A 248 -10.58 12.39 -5.62
CA SER A 248 -10.54 13.17 -6.87
C SER A 248 -9.18 13.09 -7.59
N GLN A 249 -8.10 12.71 -6.92
CA GLN A 249 -6.75 12.59 -7.49
C GLN A 249 -6.38 11.15 -7.81
N THR A 250 -7.37 10.25 -7.90
CA THR A 250 -7.14 8.82 -8.02
C THR A 250 -7.74 8.25 -9.30
N VAL A 251 -7.03 7.31 -9.93
CA VAL A 251 -7.55 6.39 -10.94
C VAL A 251 -7.23 4.97 -10.49
N MET A 252 -8.21 4.07 -10.56
CA MET A 252 -8.00 2.65 -10.28
C MET A 252 -8.19 1.84 -11.56
N ILE A 253 -7.30 0.90 -11.85
CA ILE A 253 -7.33 0.05 -13.04
C ILE A 253 -7.54 -1.40 -12.59
N GLN A 254 -8.52 -2.08 -13.15
CA GLN A 254 -8.79 -3.47 -12.85
C GLN A 254 -9.02 -4.26 -14.13
N HIS A 255 -8.39 -5.42 -14.26
CA HIS A 255 -8.77 -6.39 -15.28
C HIS A 255 -10.10 -7.07 -14.93
N ARG A 256 -10.97 -7.29 -15.92
CA ARG A 256 -12.29 -7.91 -15.70
C ARG A 256 -12.20 -9.29 -15.03
N GLN A 257 -11.15 -10.05 -15.34
CA GLN A 257 -10.89 -11.39 -14.79
C GLN A 257 -9.97 -11.37 -13.56
N ASP A 258 -9.74 -10.20 -12.97
CA ASP A 258 -9.04 -10.08 -11.70
C ASP A 258 -10.00 -10.35 -10.53
N LEU A 259 -10.15 -11.65 -10.24
CA LEU A 259 -11.00 -12.16 -9.14
C LEU A 259 -10.47 -11.78 -7.75
N VAL A 260 -9.15 -11.54 -7.63
CA VAL A 260 -8.54 -11.12 -6.35
C VAL A 260 -8.95 -9.69 -6.04
N ALA A 261 -8.82 -8.78 -7.00
CA ALA A 261 -9.27 -7.40 -6.85
C ALA A 261 -10.78 -7.33 -6.57
N GLU A 262 -11.59 -8.16 -7.24
CA GLU A 262 -13.03 -8.24 -6.96
C GLU A 262 -13.31 -8.71 -5.52
N SER A 263 -12.61 -9.75 -5.06
CA SER A 263 -12.83 -10.33 -3.72
C SER A 263 -12.36 -9.41 -2.59
N PHE A 264 -11.15 -8.84 -2.69
CA PHE A 264 -10.57 -8.00 -1.64
C PHE A 264 -11.17 -6.60 -1.56
N SER A 265 -11.55 -6.00 -2.70
CA SER A 265 -12.20 -4.68 -2.68
C SER A 265 -13.62 -4.71 -2.09
N ASN A 266 -14.34 -5.83 -2.21
CA ASN A 266 -15.74 -5.95 -1.76
C ASN A 266 -15.93 -6.39 -0.29
N VAL A 267 -14.87 -6.50 0.51
CA VAL A 267 -14.97 -6.85 1.94
C VAL A 267 -15.57 -5.67 2.73
N ARG A 268 -16.91 -5.54 2.73
CA ARG A 268 -17.68 -4.40 3.29
C ARG A 268 -18.46 -4.68 4.57
N HIS A 269 -18.71 -5.93 4.95
CA HIS A 269 -19.65 -6.26 6.03
C HIS A 269 -18.99 -7.01 7.20
N VAL A 270 -19.21 -6.55 8.43
CA VAL A 270 -18.77 -7.22 9.67
C VAL A 270 -19.37 -8.65 9.78
N SER A 271 -20.57 -8.87 9.23
CA SER A 271 -21.19 -10.21 9.11
C SER A 271 -20.56 -11.08 8.00
N LEU A 272 -19.96 -10.46 6.98
CA LEU A 272 -19.09 -11.14 6.04
C LEU A 272 -17.74 -11.44 6.68
N TRP A 273 -17.26 -10.68 7.67
CA TRP A 273 -16.02 -11.01 8.39
C TRP A 273 -16.10 -12.40 9.04
N SER A 274 -17.21 -12.76 9.68
CA SER A 274 -17.39 -14.12 10.22
C SER A 274 -17.49 -15.23 9.16
N ASN A 275 -17.96 -14.91 7.95
CA ASN A 275 -17.95 -15.85 6.82
C ASN A 275 -16.59 -15.90 6.11
N LEU A 276 -15.90 -14.77 6.08
CA LEU A 276 -14.52 -14.62 5.65
C LEU A 276 -13.59 -15.35 6.60
N GLN A 277 -13.88 -15.48 7.89
CA GLN A 277 -13.10 -16.33 8.79
C GLN A 277 -13.04 -17.80 8.32
N ASN A 278 -14.15 -18.35 7.85
CA ASN A 278 -14.18 -19.68 7.23
C ASN A 278 -13.54 -19.68 5.84
N TYR A 279 -13.74 -18.61 5.06
CA TYR A 279 -13.10 -18.42 3.76
C TYR A 279 -11.57 -18.22 3.90
N PHE A 280 -11.09 -17.65 5.00
CA PHE A 280 -9.70 -17.37 5.33
C PHE A 280 -9.01 -18.60 5.84
N LYS A 281 -9.67 -19.37 6.70
CA LYS A 281 -9.22 -20.72 7.04
C LYS A 281 -9.03 -21.53 5.76
N ASN A 282 -10.01 -21.53 4.86
CA ASN A 282 -9.86 -22.17 3.55
C ASN A 282 -8.78 -21.51 2.67
N LEU A 283 -8.61 -20.18 2.68
CA LEU A 283 -7.59 -19.48 1.88
C LEU A 283 -6.17 -19.79 2.38
N ILE A 284 -6.01 -19.98 3.68
CA ILE A 284 -4.73 -20.24 4.35
C ILE A 284 -4.39 -21.72 4.28
N ASP A 285 -5.36 -22.59 4.53
CA ASP A 285 -5.24 -24.05 4.39
C ASP A 285 -4.91 -24.41 2.93
N ASN A 286 -5.38 -23.62 1.96
CA ASN A 286 -5.09 -23.76 0.53
C ASN A 286 -4.16 -22.65 -0.02
N ALA A 287 -3.39 -21.95 0.82
CA ALA A 287 -2.61 -20.78 0.39
C ALA A 287 -1.65 -21.08 -0.78
N ASN A 288 -1.11 -22.30 -0.82
CA ASN A 288 -0.27 -22.76 -1.92
C ASN A 288 -1.06 -22.98 -3.21
N GLU A 289 -2.30 -23.49 -3.13
CA GLU A 289 -3.19 -23.67 -4.28
C GLU A 289 -3.78 -22.34 -4.77
N ILE A 290 -4.00 -21.38 -3.88
CA ILE A 290 -4.43 -20.03 -4.23
C ILE A 290 -3.28 -19.22 -4.83
N ALA A 291 -2.07 -19.33 -4.29
CA ALA A 291 -0.89 -18.77 -4.95
C ALA A 291 -0.72 -19.37 -6.36
N GLN A 292 -1.08 -20.65 -6.56
CA GLN A 292 -1.15 -21.25 -7.89
C GLN A 292 -2.30 -20.66 -8.73
N LEU A 293 -3.54 -20.57 -8.24
CA LEU A 293 -4.69 -19.97 -8.94
C LEU A 293 -4.51 -18.49 -9.28
N VAL A 294 -3.89 -17.70 -8.40
CA VAL A 294 -3.51 -16.30 -8.64
C VAL A 294 -2.50 -16.20 -9.79
N ASN A 295 -1.67 -17.22 -9.97
CA ASN A 295 -0.69 -17.29 -11.06
C ASN A 295 -1.23 -17.94 -12.34
N THR A 296 -2.22 -18.84 -12.28
CA THR A 296 -2.72 -19.58 -13.44
C THR A 296 -4.03 -19.04 -14.02
N ASP A 297 -4.95 -18.52 -13.19
CA ASP A 297 -6.31 -18.14 -13.61
C ASP A 297 -6.65 -16.66 -13.34
N SER A 298 -5.96 -16.03 -12.38
CA SER A 298 -6.22 -14.63 -12.03
C SER A 298 -5.30 -13.68 -12.80
N HIS A 299 -5.91 -12.70 -13.47
CA HIS A 299 -5.21 -11.59 -14.12
C HIS A 299 -4.76 -10.52 -13.11
N HIS A 300 -4.39 -10.95 -11.90
CA HIS A 300 -4.07 -10.06 -10.78
C HIS A 300 -2.59 -9.66 -10.74
N SER A 301 -1.70 -10.30 -11.49
CA SER A 301 -0.27 -10.05 -11.38
C SER A 301 0.12 -8.62 -11.79
N ALA A 302 1.04 -7.98 -11.06
CA ALA A 302 1.60 -6.69 -11.46
C ALA A 302 2.23 -6.76 -12.86
N SER A 303 2.83 -7.90 -13.21
CA SER A 303 3.40 -8.16 -14.53
C SER A 303 2.39 -7.97 -15.66
N LEU A 304 1.16 -8.45 -15.48
CA LEU A 304 0.11 -8.22 -16.47
C LEU A 304 -0.19 -6.73 -16.59
N TYR A 305 -0.50 -6.05 -15.48
CA TYR A 305 -0.89 -4.64 -15.51
C TYR A 305 0.21 -3.71 -16.06
N LEU A 306 1.48 -4.06 -15.87
CA LEU A 306 2.64 -3.33 -16.37
C LEU A 306 3.04 -3.72 -17.80
N GLY A 307 2.28 -4.61 -18.47
CA GLY A 307 2.55 -5.01 -19.85
C GLY A 307 3.80 -5.88 -20.00
N LEU A 308 4.22 -6.56 -18.93
CA LEU A 308 5.33 -7.51 -18.94
C LEU A 308 4.91 -8.91 -19.38
N THR A 309 3.62 -9.10 -19.70
CA THR A 309 3.09 -10.30 -20.33
C THR A 309 2.77 -9.99 -21.80
N GLU A 310 2.79 -11.01 -22.65
CA GLU A 310 2.43 -10.87 -24.07
C GLU A 310 0.91 -10.73 -24.30
N GLU A 311 0.13 -10.50 -23.24
CA GLU A 311 -1.32 -10.41 -23.32
C GLU A 311 -1.79 -9.01 -23.80
N PRO A 312 -2.79 -8.95 -24.70
CA PRO A 312 -3.35 -7.68 -25.17
C PRO A 312 -3.93 -6.82 -24.04
N SER A 313 -4.56 -7.44 -23.04
CA SER A 313 -5.08 -6.79 -21.84
C SER A 313 -3.99 -6.11 -21.03
N GLY A 314 -2.84 -6.78 -20.87
CA GLY A 314 -1.66 -6.22 -20.20
C GLY A 314 -1.06 -5.04 -20.96
N THR A 315 -0.96 -5.14 -22.29
CA THR A 315 -0.50 -4.04 -23.14
C THR A 315 -1.38 -2.79 -22.99
N ARG A 316 -2.71 -2.96 -22.99
CA ARG A 316 -3.65 -1.84 -22.79
C ARG A 316 -3.56 -1.24 -21.40
N SER A 317 -3.38 -2.07 -20.38
CA SER A 317 -3.14 -1.60 -19.02
C SER A 317 -1.89 -0.72 -18.96
N ALA A 318 -0.78 -1.19 -19.52
CA ALA A 318 0.48 -0.47 -19.56
C ALA A 318 0.35 0.86 -20.33
N GLN A 319 -0.35 0.88 -21.47
CA GLN A 319 -0.63 2.09 -22.23
C GLN A 319 -1.45 3.11 -21.43
N LEU A 320 -2.46 2.64 -20.68
CA LEU A 320 -3.25 3.50 -19.80
C LEU A 320 -2.39 4.06 -18.65
N ILE A 321 -1.54 3.25 -18.03
CA ILE A 321 -0.60 3.71 -17.00
C ILE A 321 0.37 4.75 -17.59
N GLN A 322 0.97 4.49 -18.75
CA GLN A 322 1.84 5.42 -19.46
C GLN A 322 1.13 6.76 -19.74
N LEU A 323 -0.10 6.72 -20.24
CA LEU A 323 -0.91 7.93 -20.48
C LEU A 323 -1.10 8.73 -19.19
N LEU A 324 -1.46 8.05 -18.09
CA LEU A 324 -1.66 8.68 -16.79
C LEU A 324 -0.36 9.24 -16.20
N LEU A 325 0.80 8.64 -16.46
CA LEU A 325 2.10 9.15 -15.99
C LEU A 325 2.61 10.34 -16.82
N SER A 326 2.21 10.43 -18.08
CA SER A 326 2.73 11.40 -19.05
C SER A 326 1.93 12.71 -19.09
N GLU A 327 0.61 12.59 -18.98
CA GLU A 327 -0.31 13.71 -19.15
C GLU A 327 -0.32 14.68 -17.94
N ASP A 328 -0.60 15.97 -18.20
CA ASP A 328 -0.91 16.92 -17.14
C ASP A 328 -2.36 16.72 -16.67
N TRP A 329 -2.52 16.20 -15.46
CA TRP A 329 -3.82 15.90 -14.88
C TRP A 329 -4.70 17.14 -14.67
N LYS A 330 -4.12 18.34 -14.63
CA LYS A 330 -4.87 19.60 -14.49
C LYS A 330 -5.48 20.02 -15.83
N THR A 331 -4.78 19.85 -16.94
CA THR A 331 -5.19 20.38 -18.25
C THR A 331 -5.71 19.32 -19.22
N SER A 332 -5.35 18.05 -19.04
CA SER A 332 -5.74 16.96 -19.94
C SER A 332 -7.22 16.59 -19.75
N THR A 333 -8.04 16.84 -20.77
CA THR A 333 -9.48 16.52 -20.75
C THR A 333 -9.74 15.02 -20.57
N TYR A 334 -8.88 14.18 -21.13
CA TYR A 334 -8.97 12.73 -20.98
C TYR A 334 -8.74 12.32 -19.53
N VAL A 335 -7.63 12.75 -18.93
CA VAL A 335 -7.34 12.40 -17.54
C VAL A 335 -8.39 12.95 -16.58
N GLN A 336 -8.84 14.19 -16.79
CA GLN A 336 -9.91 14.79 -15.98
C GLN A 336 -11.20 13.94 -15.98
N SER A 337 -11.53 13.29 -17.09
CA SER A 337 -12.70 12.39 -17.17
C SER A 337 -12.49 11.03 -16.48
N LEU A 338 -11.24 10.59 -16.33
CA LEU A 338 -10.89 9.31 -15.72
C LEU A 338 -10.67 9.40 -14.21
N ARG A 339 -10.35 10.58 -13.70
CA ARG A 339 -10.17 10.84 -12.26
C ARG A 339 -11.41 10.43 -11.47
N ALA A 340 -11.20 9.95 -10.25
CA ALA A 340 -12.22 9.38 -9.37
C ALA A 340 -12.98 8.17 -9.94
N ASN A 341 -12.42 7.46 -10.94
CA ASN A 341 -13.04 6.27 -11.51
C ASN A 341 -12.18 5.01 -11.36
N ARG A 342 -12.90 3.87 -11.28
CA ARG A 342 -12.34 2.53 -11.46
C ARG A 342 -12.60 2.10 -12.91
N ILE A 343 -11.52 1.97 -13.67
CA ILE A 343 -11.53 1.56 -15.07
C ILE A 343 -11.41 0.04 -15.11
N ILE A 344 -12.40 -0.62 -15.70
CA ILE A 344 -12.40 -2.07 -15.89
C ILE A 344 -11.91 -2.37 -17.31
N LEU A 345 -10.78 -3.05 -17.41
CA LEU A 345 -10.21 -3.51 -18.68
C LEU A 345 -10.89 -4.82 -19.09
N GLU A 346 -11.51 -4.79 -20.26
CA GLU A 346 -12.14 -5.98 -20.85
C GLU A 346 -11.10 -6.83 -21.58
N ALA A 347 -11.22 -8.16 -21.45
CA ALA A 347 -10.54 -9.10 -22.31
C ALA A 347 -11.21 -9.04 -23.68
N THR A 348 -10.58 -8.42 -24.68
CA THR A 348 -11.10 -8.53 -26.04
C THR A 348 -10.76 -9.90 -26.58
N HIS A 349 -11.77 -10.76 -26.74
CA HIS A 349 -11.76 -11.78 -27.77
C HIS A 349 -11.87 -11.05 -29.12
N LEU A 350 -10.79 -11.04 -29.88
CA LEU A 350 -10.88 -10.84 -31.33
C LEU A 350 -10.97 -12.21 -32.00
#